data_AF-A0AAW6C659-F1
#
_entry.id   AF-A0AAW6C659-F1
#
_cell.length_a   1.000
_cell.length_b   1.000
_cell.length_c   1.000
_cell.angle_alpha   90.00
_cell.angle_beta   90.00
_cell.angle_gamma   90.00
#
_symmetry.space_group_name_H-M   'P 1'
#
loop_
_entity.id
_entity.type
_entity.pdbx_description
1 polymer ?
#
loop_
_entity_poly.entity_id
_entity_poly.type
_entity_poly.pdbx_seq_one_letter_code
_entity_poly.pdbx_strand_id
1 'polypeptide(L)' 'MPEPRKYTEAQKKSAKKWDAANLDRVSVAMPKGKKDDIKEAASAAGESMNQYIINAVDQRMERDKRESGE' A
#
# COMPACT_ATOMS: atom_id res chain seq x y z
N MET A 1 5.43 6.93 -29.43
CA MET A 1 4.80 7.06 -28.10
C MET A 1 3.49 6.31 -28.14
N PRO A 2 3.26 5.25 -27.33
CA PRO A 2 1.98 4.53 -27.37
C PRO A 2 0.87 5.38 -26.73
N GLU A 3 -0.27 5.48 -27.42
CA GLU A 3 -1.44 6.29 -27.06
C GLU A 3 -2.09 5.87 -25.72
N PRO A 4 -2.75 6.81 -24.98
CA PRO A 4 -3.43 6.47 -23.74
C PRO A 4 -4.61 5.53 -24.02
N ARG A 5 -4.49 4.27 -23.59
CA ARG A 5 -5.54 3.25 -23.72
C ARG A 5 -6.83 3.77 -23.09
N LYS A 6 -7.85 4.03 -23.91
CA LYS A 6 -9.21 4.36 -23.46
C LYS A 6 -9.81 3.12 -22.78
N TYR A 7 -9.68 3.04 -21.46
CA TYR A 7 -10.36 2.02 -20.66
C TYR A 7 -11.86 2.09 -20.89
N THR A 8 -12.45 1.01 -21.39
CA THR A 8 -13.91 0.89 -21.52
C THR A 8 -14.55 0.86 -20.13
N GLU A 9 -15.77 1.36 -20.00
CA GLU A 9 -16.55 1.35 -18.75
C GLU A 9 -16.61 -0.05 -18.11
N ALA A 10 -16.65 -1.10 -18.95
CA ALA A 10 -16.61 -2.49 -18.54
C ALA A 10 -15.25 -2.90 -17.93
N GLN A 11 -14.13 -2.48 -18.53
CA GLN A 11 -12.80 -2.72 -17.98
C GLN A 11 -12.60 -1.99 -16.65
N LYS A 12 -13.13 -0.76 -16.50
CA LYS A 12 -13.12 -0.04 -15.21
C LYS A 12 -13.89 -0.80 -14.13
N LYS A 13 -15.07 -1.37 -14.46
CA LYS A 13 -15.87 -2.17 -13.52
C LYS A 13 -15.16 -3.46 -13.09
N SER A 14 -14.53 -4.16 -14.02
CA SER A 14 -13.78 -5.39 -13.72
C SER A 14 -12.53 -5.11 -12.88
N ALA A 15 -11.78 -4.06 -13.21
CA ALA A 15 -10.64 -3.61 -12.39
C ALA A 15 -11.11 -3.29 -10.96
N LYS A 16 -12.23 -2.57 -10.81
CA LYS A 16 -12.80 -2.22 -9.51
C LYS A 16 -13.25 -3.44 -8.68
N LYS A 17 -13.78 -4.48 -9.33
CA LYS A 17 -14.15 -5.75 -8.68
C LYS A 17 -12.91 -6.53 -8.21
N TRP A 18 -11.86 -6.55 -9.04
CA TRP A 18 -10.60 -7.20 -8.70
C TRP A 18 -9.89 -6.46 -7.56
N ASP A 19 -9.83 -5.13 -7.63
CA ASP A 19 -9.32 -4.28 -6.55
C ASP A 19 -10.08 -4.52 -5.24
N ALA A 20 -11.41 -4.62 -5.27
CA ALA A 20 -12.20 -4.84 -4.05
C ALA A 20 -12.08 -6.26 -3.47
N ALA A 21 -11.77 -7.26 -4.31
CA ALA A 21 -11.64 -8.65 -3.88
C ALA A 21 -10.21 -9.00 -3.42
N ASN A 22 -9.20 -8.32 -3.98
CA ASN A 22 -7.79 -8.62 -3.73
C ASN A 22 -7.02 -7.54 -2.98
N LEU A 23 -7.55 -6.31 -2.88
CA LEU A 23 -6.95 -5.24 -2.09
C LEU A 23 -7.87 -4.81 -0.95
N ASP A 24 -7.45 -5.07 0.28
CA ASP A 24 -7.93 -4.33 1.44
C ASP A 24 -7.43 -2.89 1.36
N ARG A 25 -8.33 -2.01 0.92
CA ARG A 25 -8.01 -0.59 0.71
C ARG A 25 -8.10 0.17 2.02
N VAL A 26 -7.04 0.08 2.83
CA VAL A 26 -6.95 0.83 4.09
C VAL A 26 -6.68 2.31 3.77
N SER A 27 -7.65 3.18 4.05
CA SER A 27 -7.43 4.62 4.02
C SER A 27 -6.72 5.04 5.31
N VAL A 28 -5.40 5.12 5.26
CA VAL A 28 -4.59 5.56 6.39
C VAL A 28 -4.51 7.09 6.38
N ALA A 29 -5.14 7.73 7.37
CA ALA A 29 -4.98 9.16 7.60
C ALA A 29 -3.67 9.40 8.37
N MET A 30 -2.68 10.01 7.71
CA MET A 30 -1.41 10.41 8.32
C MET A 30 -1.28 11.93 8.36
N PRO A 31 -0.57 12.49 9.35
CA PRO A 31 -0.26 13.91 9.37
C PRO A 31 0.55 14.31 8.12
N LYS A 32 0.30 15.53 7.60
CA LYS A 32 1.03 16.08 6.46
C LYS A 32 2.54 16.08 6.76
N GLY A 33 3.34 15.58 5.83
CA GLY A 33 4.80 15.43 5.96
C GLY A 33 5.24 13.97 6.07
N LYS A 34 4.53 13.14 6.83
CA LYS A 34 4.91 11.72 7.00
C LYS A 34 4.89 10.91 5.72
N LYS A 35 4.09 11.30 4.73
CA LYS A 35 4.07 10.64 3.43
C LYS A 35 5.40 10.80 2.69
N ASP A 36 6.07 11.94 2.83
CA ASP A 36 7.39 12.17 2.24
C ASP A 36 8.45 11.35 2.97
N ASP A 37 8.44 11.33 4.31
CA ASP A 37 9.35 10.48 5.11
C ASP A 37 9.22 9.01 4.71
N ILE A 38 7.99 8.50 4.59
CA ILE A 38 7.72 7.11 4.19
C ILE A 38 8.15 6.88 2.73
N LYS A 39 7.98 7.87 1.86
CA LYS A 39 8.38 7.74 0.45
C LYS A 39 9.91 7.72 0.30
N GLU A 40 10.63 8.53 1.07
CA GLU A 40 12.10 8.48 1.15
C GLU A 40 12.56 7.15 1.73
N ALA A 41 11.98 6.71 2.85
CA ALA A 41 12.32 5.42 3.46
C ALA A 41 12.01 4.23 2.54
N ALA A 42 10.88 4.26 1.84
CA ALA A 42 10.52 3.26 0.83
C ALA A 42 11.48 3.30 -0.37
N SER A 43 11.88 4.48 -0.84
CA SER A 43 12.87 4.63 -1.92
C SER A 43 14.24 4.10 -1.50
N ALA A 44 14.65 4.35 -0.26
CA ALA A 44 15.88 3.82 0.33
C ALA A 44 15.83 2.29 0.48
N ALA A 45 14.66 1.74 0.81
CA ALA A 45 14.42 0.29 0.85
C ALA A 45 14.27 -0.34 -0.55
N GLY A 46 14.09 0.46 -1.61
CA GLY A 46 13.84 -0.02 -2.96
C GLY A 46 12.43 -0.59 -3.17
N GLU A 47 11.49 -0.29 -2.26
CA GLU A 47 10.14 -0.82 -2.25
C GLU A 47 9.10 0.26 -2.55
N SER A 48 7.89 -0.13 -2.94
CA SER A 48 6.79 0.84 -3.05
C SER A 48 6.38 1.35 -1.67
N MET A 49 5.96 2.62 -1.57
CA MET A 49 5.44 3.21 -0.33
C MET A 49 4.36 2.34 0.33
N ASN A 50 3.51 1.69 -0.47
CA ASN A 50 2.47 0.79 0.05
C ASN A 50 3.05 -0.50 0.65
N GLN A 51 4.01 -1.12 -0.03
CA GLN A 51 4.72 -2.30 0.48
C GLN A 51 5.52 -1.97 1.74
N TYR A 52 6.18 -0.82 1.77
CA TYR A 52 6.91 -0.35 2.95
C TYR A 52 5.99 -0.17 4.17
N ILE A 53 4.79 0.39 3.98
CA ILE A 53 3.79 0.51 5.05
C ILE A 53 3.33 -0.88 5.52
N ILE A 54 3.04 -1.80 4.59
CA ILE A 54 2.63 -3.17 4.93
C ILE A 54 3.72 -3.88 5.72
N ASN A 55 4.96 -3.87 5.22
CA ASN A 55 6.13 -4.48 5.87
C ASN A 55 6.36 -3.89 7.27
N ALA A 56 6.25 -2.58 7.43
CA ALA A 56 6.40 -1.93 8.74
C ALA A 56 5.29 -2.34 9.72
N VAL A 57 4.05 -2.51 9.25
CA VAL A 57 2.93 -3.00 10.06
C VAL A 57 3.15 -4.48 10.42
N ASP A 58 3.54 -5.33 9.48
CA ASP A 58 3.81 -6.75 9.71
C ASP A 58 4.96 -6.95 10.70
N GLN A 59 6.09 -6.24 10.51
CA GLN A 59 7.21 -6.28 11.46
C GLN A 59 6.79 -5.85 12.87
N ARG A 60 5.92 -4.82 12.97
CA ARG A 60 5.39 -4.36 14.26
C ARG A 60 4.45 -5.40 14.88
N MET A 61 3.57 -6.01 14.09
CA MET A 61 2.70 -7.09 14.57
C MET A 61 3.49 -8.32 15.01
N GLU A 62 4.53 -8.71 14.28
CA GLU A 62 5.44 -9.78 14.67
C GLU A 62 6.17 -9.45 15.98
N ARG A 63 6.62 -8.21 16.16
CA ARG A 63 7.29 -7.76 17.38
C ARG A 63 6.34 -7.75 18.58
N ASP A 64 5.15 -7.18 18.43
CA ASP A 64 4.12 -7.17 19.48
C ASP A 64 3.69 -8.61 19.85
N LYS A 65 3.57 -9.51 18.87
CA LYS A 65 3.27 -10.94 19.11
C LYS A 65 4.39 -11.66 19.86
N ARG A 66 5.65 -11.27 19.65
CA ARG A 66 6.79 -11.80 20.42
C ARG A 66 6.86 -11.21 21.83
N GLU A 67 6.50 -9.94 22.03
CA GLU A 67 6.51 -9.27 23.35
C GLU A 67 5.28 -9.61 24.22
N SER A 68 4.16 -10.02 23.63
CA SER A 68 2.95 -10.45 24.37
C SER A 68 2.94 -11.95 24.74
N GLY A 69 4.04 -12.65 24.47
CA GLY A 69 4.25 -14.06 24.80
C GLY A 69 5.02 -14.31 26.10
N GLU A 70 5.20 -13.30 26.96
CA GLU A 70 5.79 -13.41 28.31
C GLU A 70 4.72 -13.31 29.42
#